data_AF-A0A0P9CPK9-F1
#
_entry.id   AF-A0A0P9CPK9-F1
#
_cell.length_a   1.000
_cell.length_b   1.000
_cell.length_c   1.000
_cell.angle_alpha   90.00
_cell.angle_beta   90.00
_cell.angle_gamma   90.00
#
_symmetry.space_group_name_H-M   'P 1'
#
loop_
_entity.id
_entity.type
_entity.pdbx_description
1 polymer ?
#
loop_
_entity_poly.entity_id
_entity_poly.type
_entity_poly.pdbx_seq_one_letter_code
_entity_poly.pdbx_strand_id
1 'polypeptide(L)'
;MAREIQWHNDDSLNLLSEALDSGDEVVVWFEGEPVEDLVAMARHLDPLNEKPELKRPGLYPVQAVLGAGRHDNLRPLAQLHDKADGNGYLVDLDPDAGSMRFYKEV
;
A
#
# COMPACT_ATOMS: atom_id res chain seq x y z
N MET A 1 15.25 -6.53 6.04
CA MET A 1 14.13 -7.14 6.78
C MET A 1 13.02 -6.11 6.80
N ALA A 2 11.79 -6.50 6.45
CA ALA A 2 10.66 -5.57 6.44
C ALA A 2 10.21 -5.25 7.87
N ARG A 3 9.81 -4.00 8.11
CA ARG A 3 9.10 -3.59 9.32
C ARG A 3 7.62 -3.91 9.14
N GLU A 4 7.02 -4.56 10.12
CA GLU A 4 5.59 -4.90 10.09
C GLU A 4 4.78 -3.91 10.94
N ILE A 5 3.67 -3.42 10.39
CA ILE A 5 2.78 -2.45 11.04
C ILE A 5 1.35 -2.99 10.98
N GLN A 6 0.70 -3.09 12.14
CA GLN A 6 -0.74 -3.37 12.19
C GLN A 6 -1.53 -2.08 11.95
N TRP A 7 -2.49 -2.12 11.02
CA TRP A 7 -3.38 -1.01 10.73
C TRP A 7 -4.48 -0.91 11.79
N HIS A 8 -4.40 0.10 12.66
CA HIS A 8 -5.33 0.24 13.79
C HIS A 8 -5.78 1.66 14.09
N ASN A 9 -5.32 2.72 13.39
CA ASN A 9 -5.80 4.14 13.36
C ASN A 9 -4.63 5.12 13.04
N ASP A 10 -4.72 6.37 13.52
CA ASP A 10 -3.74 7.48 13.33
C ASP A 10 -2.30 7.11 13.73
N ASP A 11 -2.11 6.27 14.75
CA ASP A 11 -0.76 5.84 15.15
C ASP A 11 -0.10 4.99 14.07
N SER A 12 -0.87 4.16 13.35
CA SER A 12 -0.36 3.37 12.21
C SER A 12 0.14 4.27 11.09
N LEU A 13 -0.51 5.42 10.87
CA LEU A 13 -0.09 6.39 9.86
C LEU A 13 1.25 7.04 10.22
N ASN A 14 1.43 7.42 11.48
CA ASN A 14 2.68 7.99 11.97
C ASN A 14 3.84 6.99 11.90
N LEU A 15 3.61 5.75 12.35
CA LEU A 15 4.62 4.68 12.29
C LEU A 15 5.04 4.37 10.85
N LEU A 16 4.08 4.36 9.91
CA LEU A 16 4.37 4.16 8.50
C LEU A 16 5.15 5.36 7.93
N SER A 17 4.75 6.59 8.25
CA SER A 17 5.46 7.81 7.85
C SER A 17 6.94 7.80 8.27
N GLU A 18 7.22 7.44 9.53
CA GLU A 18 8.58 7.32 10.06
C GLU A 18 9.40 6.25 9.34
N ALA A 19 8.79 5.09 9.07
CA ALA A 19 9.45 4.00 8.37
C ALA A 19 9.75 4.32 6.90
N LEU A 20 8.86 5.08 6.24
CA LEU A 20 9.12 5.56 4.89
C LEU A 20 10.29 6.56 4.86
N ASP A 21 10.43 7.41 5.89
CA ASP A 21 11.55 8.34 6.02
C ASP A 21 12.89 7.64 6.29
N SER A 22 12.90 6.55 7.06
CA SER A 22 14.13 5.77 7.32
C SER A 22 14.63 5.00 6.11
N GLY A 23 13.80 4.84 5.07
CA GLY A 23 14.15 4.04 3.90
C GLY A 23 13.86 2.55 4.07
N ASP A 24 13.15 2.16 5.13
CA ASP A 24 12.86 0.77 5.44
C ASP A 24 11.81 0.19 4.50
N GLU A 25 11.96 -1.08 4.19
CA GLU A 25 10.86 -1.86 3.63
C GLU A 25 9.79 -2.05 4.71
N VAL A 26 8.52 -1.85 4.38
CA VAL A 26 7.41 -1.92 5.34
C VAL A 26 6.29 -2.79 4.81
N VAL A 27 5.72 -3.65 5.65
CA VAL A 27 4.47 -4.36 5.38
C VAL A 27 3.41 -3.87 6.35
N VAL A 28 2.30 -3.39 5.83
CA VAL A 28 1.13 -2.98 6.60
C VAL A 28 0.09 -4.09 6.53
N TRP A 29 -0.33 -4.57 7.70
CA TRP A 29 -1.35 -5.61 7.84
C TRP A 29 -2.69 -4.99 8.21
N PHE A 30 -3.73 -5.42 7.52
CA PHE A 30 -5.10 -4.94 7.68
C PHE A 30 -5.99 -6.07 8.20
N GLU A 31 -6.94 -5.72 9.06
CA GLU A 31 -7.95 -6.64 9.60
C GLU A 31 -9.32 -5.98 9.56
N GLY A 32 -10.38 -6.78 9.38
CA GLY A 32 -11.77 -6.29 9.37
C GLY A 32 -12.12 -5.48 8.12
N GLU A 33 -12.90 -4.41 8.29
CA GLU A 33 -13.42 -3.56 7.20
C GLU A 33 -12.33 -2.99 6.25
N PRO A 34 -11.14 -2.56 6.72
CA PRO A 34 -10.02 -2.19 5.84
C PRO A 34 -9.61 -3.25 4.81
N VAL A 35 -9.78 -4.54 5.10
CA VAL A 35 -9.46 -5.62 4.14
C VAL A 35 -10.44 -5.59 2.96
N GLU A 36 -11.72 -5.33 3.23
CA GLU A 36 -12.74 -5.22 2.17
C GLU A 36 -12.43 -4.04 1.23
N ASP A 37 -11.99 -2.92 1.81
CA ASP A 37 -11.52 -1.75 1.07
C ASP A 37 -10.25 -2.04 0.26
N LEU A 38 -9.31 -2.83 0.81
CA LEU A 38 -8.11 -3.26 0.10
C LEU A 38 -8.44 -4.14 -1.11
N VAL A 39 -9.37 -5.10 -0.94
CA VAL A 39 -9.89 -5.94 -2.02
C VAL A 39 -10.58 -5.11 -3.09
N ALA A 40 -11.42 -4.16 -2.69
CA ALA A 40 -12.11 -3.27 -3.63
C ALA A 40 -11.13 -2.38 -4.40
N MET A 41 -10.11 -1.83 -3.73
CA MET A 41 -9.06 -1.04 -4.35
C MET A 41 -8.27 -1.86 -5.37
N ALA A 42 -7.83 -3.08 -5.01
CA ALA A 42 -7.11 -3.97 -5.92
C ALA A 42 -7.93 -4.30 -7.17
N ARG A 43 -9.24 -4.57 -7.03
CA ARG A 43 -10.15 -4.80 -8.17
C ARG A 43 -10.28 -3.58 -9.10
N HIS A 44 -10.30 -2.37 -8.55
CA HIS A 44 -10.35 -1.14 -9.36
C HIS A 44 -9.03 -0.82 -10.06
N LEU A 45 -7.92 -1.34 -9.54
CA LEU A 45 -6.61 -1.29 -10.20
C LEU A 45 -6.45 -2.42 -11.25
N ASP A 46 -7.34 -3.42 -11.22
CA ASP A 46 -7.37 -4.61 -12.09
C ASP A 46 -8.35 -4.59 -13.29
N PRO A 47 -8.64 -3.47 -14.01
CA PRO A 47 -9.26 -3.61 -15.33
C PRO A 47 -8.25 -4.03 -16.40
N LEU A 48 -6.94 -3.80 -16.18
CA LEU A 48 -5.91 -3.79 -17.22
C LEU A 48 -4.52 -4.22 -16.71
N ASN A 49 -4.42 -5.43 -16.15
CA ASN A 49 -3.22 -6.28 -16.35
C ASN A 49 -3.01 -6.65 -17.86
N GLU A 50 -3.70 -6.02 -18.83
CA GLU A 50 -3.69 -6.33 -20.28
C GLU A 50 -2.42 -5.92 -21.04
N LYS A 51 -1.23 -6.04 -20.43
CA LYS A 51 -0.01 -6.35 -21.18
C LYS A 51 0.72 -7.51 -20.48
N PRO A 52 0.75 -8.71 -21.09
CA PRO A 52 1.18 -9.96 -20.44
C PRO A 52 2.67 -10.02 -20.03
N GLU A 53 3.48 -9.00 -20.34
CA GLU A 53 4.88 -8.90 -19.91
C GLU A 53 5.03 -8.37 -18.47
N LEU A 54 3.97 -7.78 -17.88
CA LEU A 54 3.94 -7.22 -16.52
C LEU A 54 3.32 -8.16 -15.48
N LYS A 55 3.40 -9.49 -15.69
CA LYS A 55 2.99 -10.51 -14.71
C LYS A 55 3.89 -10.56 -13.47
N ARG A 56 4.12 -9.44 -12.78
CA ARG A 56 4.57 -9.47 -11.39
C ARG A 56 3.29 -9.41 -10.54
N PRO A 57 2.96 -10.46 -9.77
CA PRO A 57 1.81 -10.40 -8.89
C PRO A 57 1.96 -9.18 -7.96
N GLY A 58 0.89 -8.39 -7.84
CA GLY A 58 0.70 -7.43 -6.76
C GLY A 58 1.51 -6.12 -6.80
N LEU A 59 2.48 -5.93 -7.70
CA LEU A 59 3.31 -4.71 -7.74
C LEU A 59 2.62 -3.55 -8.48
N TYR A 60 2.25 -2.52 -7.73
CA TYR A 60 1.66 -1.26 -8.19
C TYR A 60 2.59 -0.06 -7.97
N PRO A 61 2.48 0.98 -8.81
CA PRO A 61 3.09 2.27 -8.52
C PRO A 61 2.54 2.86 -7.22
N VAL A 62 3.33 3.69 -6.54
CA VAL A 62 2.90 4.39 -5.32
C VAL A 62 1.65 5.25 -5.51
N GLN A 63 1.32 5.64 -6.75
CA GLN A 63 0.05 6.29 -7.09
C GLN A 63 -1.18 5.45 -6.71
N ALA A 64 -1.05 4.13 -6.53
CA ALA A 64 -2.09 3.28 -5.94
C ALA A 64 -2.47 3.72 -4.53
N VAL A 65 -1.54 4.32 -3.76
CA VAL A 65 -1.80 4.90 -2.43
C VAL A 65 -2.78 6.08 -2.51
N LEU A 66 -2.79 6.86 -3.60
CA LEU A 66 -3.85 7.87 -3.81
C LEU A 66 -5.22 7.22 -4.00
N GLY A 67 -5.25 6.01 -4.58
CA GLY A 67 -6.45 5.19 -4.73
C GLY A 67 -7.13 4.91 -3.40
N ALA A 68 -6.35 4.72 -2.32
CA ALA A 68 -6.85 4.53 -0.96
C ALA A 68 -7.75 5.68 -0.50
N GLY A 69 -7.56 6.90 -1.02
CA GLY A 69 -8.38 8.07 -0.71
C GLY A 69 -9.88 7.91 -1.03
N ARG A 70 -10.22 6.95 -1.91
CA ARG A 70 -11.60 6.63 -2.32
C ARG A 70 -12.29 5.61 -1.41
N HIS A 71 -11.57 5.05 -0.44
CA HIS A 71 -12.00 3.97 0.43
C HIS A 71 -12.02 4.47 1.88
N ASP A 72 -13.13 4.37 2.59
CA ASP A 72 -13.32 5.07 3.87
C ASP A 72 -12.28 4.64 4.92
N ASN A 73 -11.96 3.34 5.01
CA ASN A 73 -11.09 2.80 6.04
C ASN A 73 -9.59 2.87 5.69
N LEU A 74 -9.28 3.16 4.42
CA LEU A 74 -7.92 3.33 3.91
C LEU A 74 -7.60 4.78 3.55
N ARG A 75 -8.59 5.68 3.53
CA ARG A 75 -8.45 7.08 3.13
C ARG A 75 -7.24 7.78 3.75
N PRO A 76 -6.90 7.59 5.05
CA PRO A 76 -5.74 8.23 5.64
C PRO A 76 -4.41 7.90 4.94
N LEU A 77 -4.27 6.73 4.31
CA LEU A 77 -3.04 6.34 3.59
C LEU A 77 -2.70 7.26 2.43
N ALA A 78 -3.70 7.89 1.81
CA ALA A 78 -3.48 8.84 0.71
C ALA A 78 -2.57 10.02 1.11
N GLN A 79 -2.50 10.35 2.42
CA GLN A 79 -1.62 11.39 2.95
C GLN A 79 -0.13 11.04 2.84
N LEU A 80 0.21 9.76 2.68
CA LEU A 80 1.59 9.29 2.57
C LEU A 80 2.08 9.14 1.13
N HIS A 81 1.23 9.42 0.14
CA HIS A 81 1.59 9.32 -1.27
C HIS A 81 2.87 10.12 -1.59
N ASP A 82 2.87 11.43 -1.33
CA ASP A 82 3.99 12.30 -1.73
C ASP A 82 5.29 11.90 -1.04
N LYS A 83 5.20 11.39 0.20
CA LYS A 83 6.35 10.90 0.95
C LYS A 83 6.89 9.60 0.34
N ALA A 84 6.02 8.63 0.10
CA ALA A 84 6.41 7.36 -0.50
C ALA A 84 6.97 7.55 -1.92
N ASP A 85 6.36 8.42 -2.73
CA ASP A 85 6.82 8.77 -4.08
C ASP A 85 8.15 9.52 -4.05
N GLY A 86 8.26 10.55 -3.21
CA GLY A 86 9.50 11.32 -3.03
C GLY A 86 10.67 10.48 -2.53
N ASN A 87 10.39 9.41 -1.78
CA ASN A 87 11.40 8.46 -1.29
C ASN A 87 11.63 7.26 -2.22
N GLY A 88 10.93 7.18 -3.36
CA GLY A 88 11.13 6.17 -4.41
C GLY A 88 10.56 4.79 -4.10
N TYR A 89 9.46 4.72 -3.35
CA TYR A 89 8.81 3.44 -3.04
C TYR A 89 7.89 2.96 -4.16
N LEU A 90 7.79 1.65 -4.27
CA LEU A 90 6.73 0.90 -4.95
C LEU A 90 5.84 0.26 -3.90
N VAL A 91 4.63 -0.11 -4.32
CA VAL A 91 3.61 -0.67 -3.44
C VAL A 91 3.15 -2.01 -3.96
N ASP A 92 3.22 -3.04 -3.13
CA ASP A 92 2.68 -4.35 -3.42
C ASP A 92 1.38 -4.55 -2.61
N LEU A 93 0.28 -4.91 -3.28
CA LEU A 93 -1.00 -5.19 -2.63
C LEU A 93 -1.24 -6.70 -2.63
N ASP A 94 -1.44 -7.26 -1.45
CA ASP A 94 -1.90 -8.63 -1.29
C ASP A 94 -3.24 -8.63 -0.54
N PRO A 95 -4.38 -8.52 -1.27
CA PRO A 95 -5.70 -8.51 -0.65
C PRO A 95 -6.07 -9.84 -0.02
N ASP A 96 -5.50 -10.95 -0.49
CA ASP A 96 -5.76 -12.29 0.05
C ASP A 96 -5.10 -12.46 1.42
N ALA A 97 -3.90 -11.91 1.59
CA ALA A 97 -3.20 -11.83 2.87
C ALA A 97 -3.64 -10.63 3.73
N GLY A 98 -4.42 -9.70 3.18
CA GLY A 98 -4.82 -8.47 3.86
C GLY A 98 -3.64 -7.53 4.13
N SER A 99 -2.73 -7.36 3.16
CA SER A 99 -1.52 -6.56 3.36
C SER A 99 -1.17 -5.61 2.22
N MET A 100 -0.41 -4.57 2.55
CA MET A 100 0.21 -3.62 1.62
C MET A 100 1.68 -3.45 1.97
N ARG A 101 2.57 -3.72 1.02
CA ARG A 101 4.01 -3.64 1.21
C ARG A 101 4.62 -2.47 0.46
N PHE A 102 5.37 -1.64 1.16
CA PHE A 102 6.18 -0.55 0.61
C PHE A 102 7.63 -1.02 0.51
N TYR A 103 8.21 -0.97 -0.68
CA TYR A 103 9.60 -1.39 -0.92
C TYR A 103 10.24 -0.57 -2.04
N LYS A 104 11.55 -0.68 -2.22
CA LYS A 104 12.29 -0.05 -3.33
C LYS A 104 12.85 -1.13 -4.24
N GLU A 105 12.86 -0.91 -5.55
CA GLU A 105 13.65 -1.77 -6.45
C GLU A 105 15.14 -1.54 -6.14
N VAL A 106 15.80 -2.59 -5.67
CA VAL A 106 17.23 -2.60 -5.36
C VAL A 106 18.04 -2.84 -6.63
#